data_AF-A0A0Q9QA57-F1
#
_entry.id   AF-A0A0Q9QA57-F1
#
_cell.length_a   1.000
_cell.length_b   1.000
_cell.length_c   1.000
_cell.angle_alpha   90.00
_cell.angle_beta   90.00
_cell.angle_gamma   90.00
#
_symmetry.space_group_name_H-M   'P 1'
#
loop_
_entity.id
_entity.type
_entity.pdbx_description
1 polymer ?
#
loop_
_entity_poly.entity_id
_entity_poly.type
_entity_poly.pdbx_seq_one_letter_code
_entity_poly.pdbx_strand_id
1 'polypeptide(L)'
;MSRQRYAVRFESDRYVVAQRLPLGIGSWAWSSICVAIKAEGRLVEASLRERLFLGAVMRSLSRLGMAGPDEVHEHLFEHFAASVGARGTPAWQAFFRERTPQAVARSLAGGGLLPA
;
A
#
# COMPACT_ATOMS: atom_id res chain seq x y z
N MET A 1 20.62 -22.42 -3.06
CA MET A 1 20.16 -21.06 -3.42
C MET A 1 18.70 -20.94 -3.02
N SER A 2 18.37 -20.18 -1.96
CA SER A 2 16.99 -20.03 -1.49
C SER A 2 16.25 -19.03 -2.38
N ARG A 3 15.19 -19.47 -3.07
CA ARG A 3 14.35 -18.60 -3.92
C ARG A 3 13.58 -17.63 -3.03
N GLN A 4 13.85 -16.34 -3.14
CA GLN A 4 13.04 -15.30 -2.48
C GLN A 4 11.57 -15.41 -2.94
N ARG A 5 10.63 -15.41 -2.00
CA ARG A 5 9.19 -15.46 -2.29
C ARG A 5 8.60 -14.05 -2.30
N TYR A 6 8.06 -13.67 -3.45
CA TYR A 6 7.19 -12.51 -3.58
C TYR A 6 5.74 -12.97 -3.41
N ALA A 7 4.96 -12.24 -2.63
CA ALA A 7 3.53 -12.40 -2.53
C ALA A 7 2.86 -11.19 -3.18
N VAL A 8 2.12 -11.41 -4.26
CA VAL A 8 1.26 -10.37 -4.85
C VAL A 8 0.17 -10.07 -3.83
N ARG A 9 0.03 -8.79 -3.48
CA ARG A 9 -0.99 -8.29 -2.53
C ARG A 9 -2.14 -7.63 -3.24
N PHE A 10 -1.89 -7.06 -4.40
CA PHE A 10 -2.88 -6.38 -5.22
C PHE A 10 -2.41 -6.35 -6.67
N GLU A 11 -3.36 -6.49 -7.58
CA GLU A 11 -3.15 -6.33 -9.01
C GLU A 11 -4.39 -5.70 -9.64
N SER A 12 -4.16 -4.65 -10.43
CA SER A 12 -5.16 -3.99 -11.29
C SER A 12 -4.61 -3.85 -12.71
N ASP A 13 -5.40 -3.27 -13.61
CA ASP A 13 -4.95 -2.95 -14.97
C ASP A 13 -3.82 -1.92 -14.99
N ARG A 14 -3.67 -1.13 -13.91
CA ARG A 14 -2.68 -0.06 -13.80
C ARG A 14 -1.47 -0.45 -12.97
N TYR A 15 -1.65 -1.23 -11.91
CA TYR A 15 -0.60 -1.47 -10.92
C TYR A 15 -0.49 -2.93 -10.49
N VAL A 16 0.71 -3.31 -10.03
CA VAL A 16 0.93 -4.52 -9.23
C VAL A 16 1.65 -4.14 -7.95
N VAL A 17 1.10 -4.53 -6.79
CA VAL A 17 1.76 -4.36 -5.50
C VAL A 17 2.21 -5.74 -5.00
N ALA A 18 3.52 -5.92 -4.91
CA ALA A 18 4.13 -7.16 -4.44
C ALA A 18 4.88 -6.93 -3.13
N GLN A 19 4.68 -7.82 -2.17
CA GLN A 19 5.43 -7.85 -0.92
C GLN A 19 6.51 -8.92 -1.01
N ARG A 20 7.77 -8.52 -0.78
CA ARG A 20 8.88 -9.45 -0.60
C ARG A 20 9.06 -9.73 0.88
N LEU A 21 8.83 -10.97 1.28
CA LEU A 21 9.00 -11.40 2.67
C LEU A 21 10.46 -11.83 2.92
N PRO A 22 11.13 -11.33 3.97
CA PRO A 22 12.39 -11.89 4.40
C PRO A 22 12.15 -13.32 4.91
N LEU A 23 13.11 -14.21 4.67
CA LEU A 23 13.03 -15.60 5.14
C LEU A 23 12.93 -15.61 6.67
N GLY A 24 11.83 -16.17 7.20
CA GLY A 24 11.68 -16.48 8.62
C GLY A 24 11.10 -15.38 9.52
N ILE A 25 10.77 -14.18 9.02
CA ILE A 25 10.22 -13.10 9.86
C ILE A 25 8.96 -12.49 9.19
N GLY A 26 7.78 -12.78 9.72
CA GLY A 26 6.48 -12.35 9.20
C GLY A 26 6.10 -10.89 9.48
N SER A 27 7.07 -10.01 9.75
CA SER A 27 6.80 -8.61 10.11
C SER A 27 6.76 -7.71 8.87
N TRP A 28 5.67 -6.95 8.72
CA TRP A 28 5.51 -5.92 7.69
C TRP A 28 6.66 -4.90 7.64
N ALA A 29 7.27 -4.61 8.80
CA ALA A 29 8.39 -3.68 8.89
C ALA A 29 9.67 -4.21 8.23
N TRP A 30 9.78 -5.53 8.06
CA TRP A 30 10.96 -6.21 7.51
C TRP A 30 10.77 -6.69 6.07
N SER A 31 9.54 -6.59 5.55
CA SER A 31 9.24 -6.85 4.14
C SER A 31 9.54 -5.65 3.25
N SER A 32 10.04 -5.89 2.04
CA SER A 32 10.02 -4.86 0.98
C SER A 32 8.65 -4.86 0.31
N ILE A 33 8.19 -3.70 -0.15
CA ILE A 33 6.99 -3.59 -0.99
C ILE A 33 7.43 -2.94 -2.30
N CYS A 34 7.11 -3.58 -3.41
CA CYS A 34 7.39 -3.11 -4.76
C CYS A 34 6.08 -2.81 -5.47
N VAL A 35 6.04 -1.68 -6.18
CA VAL A 35 4.91 -1.23 -6.99
C VAL A 35 5.37 -1.22 -8.45
N ALA A 36 4.75 -2.05 -9.28
CA ALA A 36 4.90 -1.97 -10.73
C ALA A 36 3.81 -1.07 -11.31
N ILE A 37 4.20 -0.10 -12.12
CA ILE A 37 3.32 0.84 -12.82
C ILE A 37 3.28 0.39 -14.29
N LYS A 38 2.21 -0.31 -14.67
CA LYS A 38 2.13 -1.06 -15.93
C LYS A 38 2.29 -0.14 -17.14
N ALA A 39 1.59 1.00 -17.14
CA ALA A 39 1.61 1.96 -18.24
C ALA A 39 2.99 2.57 -18.51
N GLU A 40 3.84 2.68 -17.49
CA GLU A 40 5.17 3.28 -17.59
C GLU A 40 6.29 2.23 -17.73
N GLY A 41 5.97 0.93 -17.60
CA GLY A 41 6.98 -0.12 -17.51
C GLY A 41 7.94 0.06 -16.32
N ARG A 42 7.51 0.75 -15.26
CA ARG A 42 8.37 1.17 -14.15
C ARG A 42 8.12 0.36 -12.90
N LEU A 43 9.19 -0.07 -12.23
CA LEU A 43 9.15 -0.71 -10.91
C LEU A 43 9.71 0.23 -9.85
N VAL A 44 8.95 0.47 -8.78
CA VAL A 44 9.33 1.37 -7.69
C VAL A 44 9.28 0.61 -6.36
N GLU A 45 10.35 0.68 -5.57
CA GLU A 45 10.33 0.19 -4.19
C GLU A 45 9.77 1.27 -3.24
N ALA A 46 8.83 0.85 -2.39
CA ALA A 46 8.31 1.67 -1.32
C ALA A 46 9.36 1.83 -0.22
N SER A 47 9.60 3.08 0.18
CA SER A 47 10.45 3.46 1.30
C SER A 47 9.97 2.85 2.61
N LEU A 48 10.83 2.86 3.64
CA LEU A 48 10.43 2.41 4.98
C LEU A 48 9.21 3.18 5.50
N ARG A 49 9.17 4.50 5.31
CA ARG A 49 8.04 5.33 5.75
C ARG A 49 6.73 4.93 5.07
N GLU A 50 6.74 4.76 3.75
CA GLU A 50 5.55 4.37 2.97
C GLU A 50 5.04 2.99 3.41
N ARG A 51 5.96 2.03 3.66
CA ARG A 51 5.62 0.69 4.17
C ARG A 51 5.01 0.72 5.56
N LEU A 52 5.61 1.48 6.47
CA LEU A 52 5.09 1.62 7.85
C LEU A 52 3.73 2.31 7.86
N PHE A 53 3.53 3.32 7.00
CA PHE A 53 2.24 3.99 6.83
C PHE A 53 1.16 2.99 6.38
N LEU A 54 1.41 2.25 5.30
CA LEU A 54 0.48 1.23 4.80
C LEU A 54 0.15 0.19 5.87
N GLY A 55 1.16 -0.33 6.58
CA GLY A 55 0.94 -1.28 7.68
C GLY A 55 0.10 -0.70 8.83
N ALA A 56 0.26 0.60 9.13
CA ALA A 56 -0.55 1.28 10.14
C ALA A 56 -2.01 1.52 9.69
N VAL A 57 -2.24 1.79 8.40
CA VAL A 57 -3.59 1.89 7.83
C VAL A 57 -4.28 0.53 7.90
N MET A 58 -3.63 -0.52 7.42
CA MET A 58 -4.12 -1.91 7.47
C MET A 58 -4.49 -2.33 8.90
N ARG A 59 -3.63 -2.01 9.89
CA ARG A 59 -3.92 -2.28 11.30
C ARG A 59 -5.14 -1.50 11.80
N SER A 60 -5.31 -0.26 11.34
CA SER A 60 -6.46 0.57 11.70
C SER A 60 -7.76 0.05 11.09
N LEU A 61 -7.74 -0.38 9.83
CA LEU A 61 -8.86 -1.05 9.16
C LEU A 61 -9.26 -2.34 9.86
N SER A 62 -8.28 -3.19 10.20
CA SER A 62 -8.52 -4.41 10.96
C SER A 62 -9.19 -4.14 12.33
N ARG A 63 -8.81 -3.06 13.03
CA ARG A 63 -9.47 -2.63 14.28
C ARG A 63 -10.90 -2.14 14.07
N LEU A 64 -11.25 -1.68 12.88
CA LEU A 64 -12.60 -1.29 12.49
C LEU A 64 -13.44 -2.48 12.01
N GLY A 65 -12.91 -3.72 12.05
CA GLY A 65 -13.59 -4.92 11.57
C GLY A 65 -13.42 -5.20 10.07
N MET A 66 -12.64 -4.39 9.36
CA MET A 66 -12.38 -4.49 7.93
C MET A 66 -11.07 -5.27 7.69
N ALA A 67 -11.03 -6.56 8.05
CA ALA A 67 -9.79 -7.35 8.04
C ALA A 67 -9.62 -8.27 6.81
N GLY A 68 -10.60 -8.31 5.89
CA GLY A 68 -10.60 -9.19 4.72
C GLY A 68 -10.24 -8.47 3.42
N PRO A 69 -9.83 -9.18 2.36
CA PRO A 69 -9.64 -8.61 1.03
C PRO A 69 -11.01 -8.22 0.44
N ASP A 70 -11.39 -6.98 0.66
CA ASP A 70 -12.61 -6.34 0.18
C ASP A 70 -12.28 -5.10 -0.67
N GLU A 71 -13.30 -4.48 -1.27
CA GLU A 71 -13.16 -3.27 -2.09
C GLU A 71 -12.36 -2.16 -1.39
N VAL A 72 -12.41 -2.09 -0.05
CA VAL A 72 -11.65 -1.12 0.75
C VAL A 72 -10.14 -1.34 0.65
N HIS A 73 -9.69 -2.60 0.67
CA HIS A 73 -8.28 -2.92 0.50
C HIS A 73 -7.79 -2.66 -0.91
N GLU A 74 -8.60 -2.96 -1.91
CA GLU A 74 -8.29 -2.65 -3.32
C GLU A 74 -8.11 -1.15 -3.51
N HIS A 75 -9.03 -0.34 -2.97
CA HIS A 75 -8.93 1.12 -3.01
C HIS A 75 -7.67 1.63 -2.31
N LEU A 76 -7.36 1.08 -1.13
CA LEU A 76 -6.14 1.41 -0.41
C LEU A 76 -4.88 1.11 -1.24
N PHE A 77 -4.80 -0.08 -1.85
CA PHE A 77 -3.63 -0.48 -2.63
C PHE A 77 -3.49 0.30 -3.93
N GLU A 78 -4.59 0.60 -4.62
CA GLU A 78 -4.60 1.44 -5.82
C GLU A 78 -4.05 2.84 -5.50
N HIS A 79 -4.58 3.51 -4.46
CA HIS A 79 -4.09 4.83 -4.05
C HIS A 79 -2.65 4.78 -3.55
N PHE A 80 -2.30 3.77 -2.75
CA PHE A 80 -0.92 3.58 -2.31
C PHE A 80 0.04 3.46 -3.50
N ALA A 81 -0.30 2.64 -4.50
CA ALA A 81 0.51 2.44 -5.70
C ALA A 81 0.65 3.73 -6.52
N ALA A 82 -0.46 4.43 -6.76
CA ALA A 82 -0.48 5.70 -7.47
C ALA A 82 0.39 6.75 -6.76
N SER A 83 0.23 6.91 -5.44
CA SER A 83 1.00 7.88 -4.66
C SER A 83 2.49 7.54 -4.65
N VAL A 84 2.88 6.27 -4.47
CA VAL A 84 4.29 5.84 -4.56
C VAL A 84 4.87 6.14 -5.95
N GLY A 85 4.11 5.89 -7.01
CA GLY A 85 4.52 6.21 -8.38
C GLY A 85 4.70 7.71 -8.62
N ALA A 86 3.87 8.53 -7.97
CA ALA A 86 3.89 9.99 -8.04
C ALA A 86 4.78 10.65 -6.98
N ARG A 87 5.82 9.96 -6.48
CA ARG A 87 6.72 10.50 -5.44
C ARG A 87 7.26 11.88 -5.81
N GLY A 88 7.20 12.82 -4.88
CA GLY A 88 7.63 14.21 -5.08
C GLY A 88 6.53 15.14 -5.64
N THR A 89 5.36 14.61 -6.00
CA THR A 89 4.20 15.40 -6.45
C THR A 89 3.24 15.73 -5.29
N PRO A 90 2.27 16.64 -5.50
CA PRO A 90 1.21 16.89 -4.52
C PRO A 90 0.42 15.64 -4.11
N ALA A 91 0.16 14.71 -5.03
CA ALA A 91 -0.57 13.46 -4.74
C ALA A 91 0.15 12.60 -3.69
N TRP A 92 1.48 12.54 -3.75
CA TRP A 92 2.26 11.85 -2.72
C TRP A 92 2.14 12.55 -1.36
N GLN A 93 2.16 13.89 -1.33
CA GLN A 93 2.05 14.66 -0.09
C GLN A 93 0.67 14.50 0.55
N ALA A 94 -0.40 14.61 -0.25
CA ALA A 94 -1.77 14.44 0.21
C ALA A 94 -1.98 13.07 0.87
N PHE A 95 -1.39 12.01 0.30
CA PHE A 95 -1.56 10.65 0.83
C PHE A 95 -0.66 10.34 2.03
N PHE A 96 0.65 10.64 1.97
CA PHE A 96 1.62 10.20 2.99
C PHE A 96 2.06 11.27 3.98
N ARG A 97 1.91 12.56 3.66
CA ARG A 97 2.41 13.67 4.47
C ARG A 97 1.30 14.35 5.26
N GLU A 98 0.16 14.58 4.62
CA GLU A 98 -0.94 15.38 5.20
C GLU A 98 -1.96 14.52 5.95
N ARG A 99 -1.96 13.20 5.71
CA ARG A 99 -2.91 12.28 6.34
C ARG A 99 -2.26 11.44 7.42
N THR A 100 -3.05 11.15 8.47
CA THR A 100 -2.71 10.11 9.43
C THR A 100 -3.25 8.75 8.96
N PRO A 101 -2.61 7.63 9.33
CA PRO A 101 -3.09 6.30 8.97
C PRO A 101 -4.55 6.04 9.42
N GLN A 102 -4.94 6.58 10.58
CA GLN A 102 -6.29 6.44 11.12
C GLN A 102 -7.31 7.26 10.32
N ALA A 103 -6.94 8.45 9.84
CA ALA A 103 -7.82 9.25 8.98
C ALA A 103 -8.08 8.55 7.64
N VAL A 104 -7.05 7.96 7.03
CA VAL A 104 -7.19 7.15 5.80
C VAL A 104 -8.12 5.97 6.05
N ALA A 105 -7.88 5.20 7.12
CA ALA A 105 -8.71 4.03 7.45
C ALA A 105 -10.19 4.40 7.66
N ARG A 106 -10.46 5.51 8.37
CA ARG A 106 -11.83 5.99 8.59
C ARG A 106 -12.52 6.45 7.31
N SER A 107 -11.80 7.16 6.43
CA SER A 107 -12.32 7.60 5.13
C SER A 107 -12.81 6.40 4.33
N LEU A 108 -11.96 5.38 4.22
CA LEU A 108 -12.27 4.15 3.51
C LEU A 108 -13.43 3.37 4.14
N ALA A 109 -13.43 3.22 5.47
CA ALA A 109 -14.49 2.50 6.19
C ALA A 109 -15.86 3.21 6.12
N GLY A 110 -15.88 4.54 5.99
CA GLY A 110 -17.10 5.33 5.86
C GLY A 110 -17.66 5.42 4.44
N GLY A 111 -17.11 4.67 3.47
CA GLY A 111 -17.50 4.74 2.05
C GLY A 111 -17.01 6.01 1.33
N GLY A 112 -16.13 6.79 1.96
CA GLY A 112 -15.54 7.98 1.36
C GLY A 112 -14.34 7.62 0.47
N LEU A 113 -14.41 8.00 -0.80
CA LEU A 113 -13.27 7.90 -1.73
C LEU A 113 -12.09 8.69 -1.17
N LEU A 114 -10.89 8.11 -1.28
CA LEU A 114 -9.67 8.87 -1.04
C LEU A 114 -9.53 9.89 -2.19
N PRO A 115 -9.26 11.17 -1.91
CA PRO A 115 -9.00 12.13 -2.96
C PRO A 115 -7.74 11.70 -3.73
N ALA A 116 -7.79 11.93 -5.04
CA ALA A 116 -6.72 11.65 -5.99
C ALA A 116 -5.49 12.56 -5.76
#